data_AF-A0A0P7YU43-F1
#
_entry.id   AF-A0A0P7YU43-F1
#
_cell.length_a   1.000
_cell.length_b   1.000
_cell.length_c   1.000
_cell.angle_alpha   90.00
_cell.angle_beta   90.00
_cell.angle_gamma   90.00
#
_symmetry.space_group_name_H-M   'P 1'
#
loop_
_entity.id
_entity.type
_entity.pdbx_description
1 polymer ?
#
loop_
_entity_poly.entity_id
_entity_poly.type
_entity_poly.pdbx_seq_one_letter_code
_entity_poly.pdbx_strand_id
1 'polypeptide(L)'
;MDKCAAMSRSLSAAAVTPSVRCVAAESPTDCALKLRNNEVDAFSLSSKDIYTLGKETTFKIAAGESNSDGEGTVYYAVAVVRKDNEVISINNLKGRKSCHTGKGRTAGWNMPVGYLIDSGRMSVMSCNIAEGVADFFSASCIPGANETGDPSNLCQLCIGDETGQNKCASSDKERYFSYSGAFRCLAENTGEVAFVKHTTVMENTDGKLTCSGPQWIGPPHLQGALCDQYFHGTPAGNNPAAWAAGLSSQDFELLCPDGRRAAPLDYRRCNLARVPARGIVVGSGVNSLEVFNMLDEGRRHFNMFLSEPFGGKDLMFSDTSTHFILAESEDYKLWMGPRYFNNLRAMDCSSKGKCSDIPLQLRWCVLSHGELLKCADMAAAFKNRSLTPNIQYARFNQFGPVAPVVCVFVTVSLSLQNGDADAITLDGGFIYTAGKTYGLVPAAGESYT
;
A
#
# COMPACT_ATOMS: atom_id res chain seq x y z
N MET A 1 -14.34 9.42 23.65
CA MET A 1 -14.77 10.76 24.14
C MET A 1 -14.02 11.19 25.39
N ASP A 2 -13.88 10.34 26.41
CA ASP A 2 -13.26 10.70 27.69
C ASP A 2 -11.82 11.20 27.55
N LYS A 3 -10.99 10.53 26.74
CA LYS A 3 -9.61 10.97 26.43
C LYS A 3 -9.58 12.37 25.83
N CYS A 4 -10.48 12.67 24.89
CA CYS A 4 -10.57 14.00 24.28
C CYS A 4 -10.97 15.06 25.31
N ALA A 5 -11.95 14.76 26.17
CA ALA A 5 -12.38 15.68 27.23
C ALA A 5 -11.27 15.93 28.27
N ALA A 6 -10.51 14.90 28.63
CA ALA A 6 -9.33 15.02 29.49
C ALA A 6 -8.25 15.89 28.83
N MET A 7 -7.94 15.65 27.56
CA MET A 7 -6.99 16.45 26.77
C MET A 7 -7.43 17.92 26.69
N SER A 8 -8.70 18.17 26.34
CA SER A 8 -9.27 19.52 26.26
C SER A 8 -9.12 20.30 27.58
N ARG A 9 -9.40 19.66 28.72
CA ARG A 9 -9.22 20.27 30.05
C ARG A 9 -7.75 20.56 30.35
N SER A 10 -6.84 19.63 30.04
CA SER A 10 -5.40 19.80 30.28
C SER A 10 -4.82 20.95 29.47
N LEU A 11 -5.14 21.01 28.18
CA LEU A 11 -4.69 22.07 27.27
C LEU A 11 -5.25 23.43 27.67
N SER A 12 -6.53 23.49 28.05
CA SER A 12 -7.15 24.73 28.52
C SER A 12 -6.51 25.24 29.82
N ALA A 13 -6.18 24.35 30.76
CA ALA A 13 -5.49 24.70 32.00
C ALA A 13 -4.07 25.23 31.74
N ALA A 14 -3.42 24.76 30.69
CA ALA A 14 -2.11 25.24 30.23
C ALA A 14 -2.18 26.46 29.29
N ALA A 15 -3.37 27.05 29.10
CA ALA A 15 -3.60 28.18 28.17
C ALA A 15 -3.13 27.91 26.72
N VAL A 16 -3.14 26.64 26.29
CA VAL A 16 -2.88 26.26 24.90
C VAL A 16 -4.06 26.70 24.04
N THR A 17 -3.79 27.36 22.91
CA THR A 17 -4.80 27.86 21.97
C THR A 17 -4.61 27.24 20.59
N PRO A 18 -5.70 27.04 19.81
CA PRO A 18 -7.11 27.27 20.15
C PRO A 18 -7.66 26.22 21.14
N SER A 19 -8.84 26.50 21.73
CA SER A 19 -9.49 25.56 22.64
C SER A 19 -10.03 24.34 21.88
N VAL A 20 -9.96 23.16 22.50
CA VAL A 20 -10.39 21.90 21.89
C VAL A 20 -11.80 21.55 22.36
N ARG A 21 -12.72 21.31 21.41
CA ARG A 21 -14.05 20.74 21.67
C ARG A 21 -14.15 19.34 21.08
N CYS A 22 -14.75 18.42 21.83
CA CYS A 22 -14.90 17.03 21.42
C CYS A 22 -16.28 16.80 20.80
N VAL A 23 -16.32 16.23 19.60
CA VAL A 23 -17.54 15.82 18.90
C VAL A 23 -17.50 14.30 18.74
N ALA A 24 -18.60 13.64 19.07
CA ALA A 24 -18.73 12.20 18.92
C ALA A 24 -19.11 11.83 17.48
N ALA A 25 -18.57 10.72 16.99
CA ALA A 25 -18.90 10.10 15.72
C ALA A 25 -18.85 8.57 15.87
N GLU A 26 -19.61 7.85 15.07
CA GLU A 26 -19.71 6.39 15.15
C GLU A 26 -18.61 5.67 14.37
N SER A 27 -18.02 6.33 13.38
CA SER A 27 -16.98 5.76 12.51
C SER A 27 -16.08 6.84 11.90
N PRO A 28 -14.91 6.46 11.34
CA PRO A 28 -14.09 7.37 10.54
C PRO A 28 -14.86 8.03 9.38
N THR A 29 -15.77 7.30 8.75
CA THR A 29 -16.63 7.80 7.67
C THR A 29 -17.66 8.80 8.17
N ASP A 30 -18.22 8.61 9.37
CA ASP A 30 -19.10 9.59 10.00
C ASP A 30 -18.34 10.89 10.35
N CYS A 31 -17.13 10.78 10.94
CA CYS A 31 -16.24 11.93 11.14
C CYS A 31 -15.97 12.69 9.84
N ALA A 32 -15.73 11.96 8.74
CA ALA A 32 -15.52 12.52 7.42
C ALA A 32 -16.73 13.30 6.89
N LEU A 33 -17.95 12.76 7.07
CA LEU A 33 -19.18 13.46 6.71
C LEU A 33 -19.36 14.73 7.56
N LYS A 34 -19.07 14.65 8.85
CA LYS A 34 -19.08 15.80 9.77
C LYS A 34 -18.07 16.87 9.38
N LEU A 35 -16.87 16.48 8.94
CA LEU A 35 -15.84 17.41 8.44
C LEU A 35 -16.36 18.17 7.22
N ARG A 36 -16.97 17.44 6.27
CA ARG A 36 -17.58 18.03 5.07
C ARG A 36 -18.71 19.01 5.41
N ASN A 37 -19.48 18.72 6.45
CA ASN A 37 -20.57 19.58 6.93
C ASN A 37 -20.09 20.74 7.84
N ASN A 38 -18.78 20.89 8.07
CA ASN A 38 -18.18 21.83 9.02
C ASN A 38 -18.67 21.62 10.47
N GLU A 39 -18.99 20.39 10.87
CA GLU A 39 -19.35 20.02 12.25
C GLU A 39 -18.13 19.64 13.10
N VAL A 40 -17.01 19.30 12.46
CA VAL A 40 -15.71 19.03 13.10
C VAL A 40 -14.59 19.70 12.31
N ASP A 41 -13.53 20.10 13.00
CA ASP A 41 -12.41 20.82 12.38
C ASP A 41 -11.24 19.91 12.01
N ALA A 42 -10.97 18.90 12.84
CA ALA A 42 -9.80 18.04 12.70
C ALA A 42 -9.98 16.66 13.33
N PHE A 43 -9.34 15.64 12.75
CA PHE A 43 -9.22 14.30 13.32
C PHE A 43 -8.04 13.53 12.70
N SER A 44 -7.51 12.53 13.41
CA SER A 44 -6.43 11.66 12.92
C SER A 44 -7.00 10.48 12.15
N LEU A 45 -6.43 10.19 10.98
CA LEU A 45 -6.78 9.05 10.13
C LEU A 45 -5.55 8.23 9.75
N SER A 46 -5.78 6.95 9.43
CA SER A 46 -4.76 6.14 8.76
C SER A 46 -4.58 6.60 7.32
N SER A 47 -3.41 6.36 6.74
CA SER A 47 -3.12 6.70 5.33
C SER A 47 -4.11 6.08 4.34
N LYS A 48 -4.65 4.90 4.63
CA LYS A 48 -5.69 4.26 3.81
C LYS A 48 -7.03 5.01 3.89
N ASP A 49 -7.41 5.45 5.09
CA ASP A 49 -8.64 6.22 5.28
C ASP A 49 -8.51 7.61 4.67
N ILE A 50 -7.34 8.24 4.76
CA ILE A 50 -7.02 9.51 4.08
C ILE A 50 -7.19 9.36 2.56
N TYR A 51 -6.64 8.30 1.97
CA TYR A 51 -6.82 8.02 0.54
C TYR A 51 -8.30 7.90 0.17
N THR A 52 -9.08 7.19 0.98
CA THR A 52 -10.51 6.96 0.75
C THR A 52 -11.30 8.27 0.88
N LEU A 53 -11.03 9.04 1.93
CA LEU A 53 -11.61 10.35 2.19
C LEU A 53 -11.35 11.32 1.04
N GLY A 54 -10.13 11.30 0.49
CA GLY A 54 -9.70 12.17 -0.61
C GLY A 54 -10.48 11.99 -1.91
N LYS A 55 -11.21 10.88 -2.04
CA LYS A 55 -12.11 10.63 -3.18
C LYS A 55 -13.47 11.29 -3.02
N GLU A 56 -13.90 11.57 -1.80
CA GLU A 56 -15.27 11.98 -1.48
C GLU A 56 -15.39 13.44 -1.05
N THR A 57 -14.31 14.01 -0.50
CA THR A 57 -14.33 15.38 0.03
C THR A 57 -12.96 16.05 -0.08
N THR A 58 -12.96 17.38 0.05
CA THR A 58 -11.73 18.20 0.05
C THR A 58 -11.35 18.56 1.48
N PHE A 59 -10.08 18.35 1.82
CA PHE A 59 -9.49 18.62 3.13
C PHE A 59 -8.01 18.90 2.97
N LYS A 60 -7.35 19.26 4.06
CA LYS A 60 -5.90 19.45 4.15
C LYS A 60 -5.29 18.46 5.14
N ILE A 61 -4.01 18.13 4.93
CA ILE A 61 -3.20 17.47 5.96
C ILE A 61 -2.43 18.52 6.74
N ALA A 62 -2.64 18.56 8.06
CA ALA A 62 -1.93 19.47 8.94
C ALA A 62 -0.61 18.88 9.45
N ALA A 63 -0.62 17.60 9.81
CA ALA A 63 0.54 16.94 10.40
C ALA A 63 0.52 15.43 10.16
N GLY A 64 1.68 14.79 10.24
CA GLY A 64 1.82 13.34 10.39
C GLY A 64 2.21 12.96 11.82
N GLU A 65 1.79 11.80 12.28
CA GLU A 65 2.27 11.20 13.53
C GLU A 65 3.67 10.58 13.35
N SER A 66 4.49 10.56 14.41
CA SER A 66 5.89 10.14 14.30
C SER A 66 6.49 9.48 15.54
N ASN A 67 7.47 8.59 15.34
CA ASN A 67 8.28 7.93 16.37
C ASN A 67 9.48 8.79 16.77
N SER A 68 10.19 8.46 17.85
CA SER A 68 11.21 9.32 18.48
C SER A 68 12.39 9.75 17.61
N ASP A 69 12.60 9.11 16.45
CA ASP A 69 13.70 9.38 15.51
C ASP A 69 13.46 10.60 14.59
N GLY A 70 12.25 11.18 14.61
CA GLY A 70 11.96 12.37 13.80
C GLY A 70 11.66 12.08 12.34
N GLU A 71 11.65 10.80 11.95
CA GLU A 71 11.49 10.39 10.55
C GLU A 71 10.06 9.96 10.19
N GLY A 72 9.15 10.00 11.17
CA GLY A 72 7.77 9.51 11.08
C GLY A 72 7.58 8.15 11.76
N THR A 73 6.33 7.67 11.90
CA THR A 73 6.05 6.23 12.10
C THR A 73 6.16 5.47 10.79
N VAL A 74 7.00 6.01 9.91
CA VAL A 74 7.10 5.70 8.50
C VAL A 74 7.88 4.41 8.38
N TYR A 75 7.31 3.47 7.65
CA TYR A 75 8.03 2.26 7.27
C TYR A 75 7.99 2.08 5.77
N TYR A 76 9.02 1.43 5.26
CA TYR A 76 9.15 1.14 3.84
C TYR A 76 8.65 -0.28 3.59
N ALA A 77 7.77 -0.42 2.59
CA ALA A 77 7.40 -1.71 2.03
C ALA A 77 8.51 -2.16 1.07
N VAL A 78 9.05 -3.35 1.29
CA VAL A 78 10.18 -3.91 0.54
C VAL A 78 9.86 -5.31 0.03
N ALA A 79 10.49 -5.68 -1.08
CA ALA A 79 10.52 -7.05 -1.58
C ALA A 79 11.88 -7.66 -1.24
N VAL A 80 11.90 -8.71 -0.44
CA VAL A 80 13.10 -9.40 0.03
C VAL A 80 13.25 -10.72 -0.71
N VAL A 81 14.48 -11.04 -1.11
CA VAL A 81 14.85 -12.32 -1.72
C VAL A 81 16.08 -12.88 -1.02
N ARG A 82 16.33 -14.18 -1.17
CA ARG A 82 17.60 -14.77 -0.78
C ARG A 82 18.69 -14.39 -1.79
N LYS A 83 19.88 -14.11 -1.29
CA LYS A 83 21.03 -13.67 -2.09
C LYS A 83 21.52 -14.76 -3.05
N ASP A 84 21.41 -16.03 -2.66
CA ASP A 84 21.85 -17.19 -3.45
C ASP A 84 20.97 -17.49 -4.68
N ASN A 85 19.74 -16.99 -4.71
CA ASN A 85 18.92 -17.00 -5.92
C ASN A 85 19.25 -15.76 -6.73
N GLU A 86 20.28 -15.75 -7.57
CA GLU A 86 20.70 -14.58 -8.37
C GLU A 86 19.78 -14.27 -9.56
N VAL A 87 18.95 -15.23 -9.98
CA VAL A 87 18.10 -15.10 -11.17
C VAL A 87 16.89 -14.20 -10.92
N ILE A 88 16.37 -14.14 -9.69
CA ILE A 88 15.16 -13.37 -9.39
C ILE A 88 15.39 -11.85 -9.46
N SER A 89 14.42 -11.10 -9.93
CA SER A 89 14.48 -9.65 -9.98
C SER A 89 13.08 -9.09 -9.94
N ILE A 90 12.94 -7.80 -9.70
CA ILE A 90 11.62 -7.15 -9.73
C ILE A 90 10.92 -7.32 -11.10
N ASN A 91 11.67 -7.61 -12.17
CA ASN A 91 11.18 -7.70 -13.54
C ASN A 91 10.76 -9.11 -13.95
N ASN A 92 11.08 -10.16 -13.18
CA ASN A 92 10.77 -11.56 -13.54
C ASN A 92 10.06 -12.33 -12.43
N LEU A 93 9.26 -11.62 -11.63
CA LEU A 93 8.44 -12.21 -10.57
C LEU A 93 7.26 -13.05 -11.09
N LYS A 94 6.90 -12.92 -12.37
CA LYS A 94 5.85 -13.73 -12.98
C LYS A 94 6.24 -15.22 -12.96
N GLY A 95 5.35 -16.07 -12.48
CA GLY A 95 5.55 -17.51 -12.32
C GLY A 95 6.43 -17.91 -11.13
N ARG A 96 6.81 -16.96 -10.27
CA ARG A 96 7.59 -17.23 -9.04
C ARG A 96 6.68 -17.54 -7.86
N LYS A 97 7.27 -18.04 -6.78
CA LYS A 97 6.59 -18.27 -5.50
C LYS A 97 6.71 -17.06 -4.57
N SER A 98 5.60 -16.59 -3.98
CA SER A 98 5.60 -15.40 -3.13
C SER A 98 5.08 -15.63 -1.71
N CYS A 99 5.61 -14.84 -0.77
CA CYS A 99 5.21 -14.81 0.63
C CYS A 99 4.68 -13.42 0.99
N HIS A 100 3.46 -13.36 1.52
CA HIS A 100 2.77 -12.12 1.82
C HIS A 100 2.35 -12.08 3.30
N THR A 101 2.35 -10.89 3.91
CA THR A 101 1.96 -10.74 5.33
C THR A 101 0.48 -11.06 5.59
N GLY A 102 -0.35 -11.02 4.55
CA GLY A 102 -1.80 -11.23 4.59
C GLY A 102 -2.57 -10.33 3.62
N LYS A 103 -3.73 -10.80 3.15
CA LYS A 103 -4.64 -10.10 2.23
C LYS A 103 -5.06 -8.75 2.82
N GLY A 104 -5.05 -7.69 2.01
CA GLY A 104 -5.45 -6.33 2.40
C GLY A 104 -4.45 -5.53 3.26
N ARG A 105 -3.34 -6.14 3.71
CA ARG A 105 -2.30 -5.46 4.50
C ARG A 105 -1.44 -4.54 3.64
N THR A 106 -0.88 -3.49 4.24
CA THR A 106 -0.16 -2.46 3.47
C THR A 106 1.12 -2.98 2.82
N ALA A 107 2.16 -3.31 3.60
CA ALA A 107 3.46 -3.69 3.03
C ALA A 107 3.49 -5.07 2.38
N GLY A 108 2.68 -6.02 2.83
CA GLY A 108 2.66 -7.38 2.26
C GLY A 108 1.59 -7.62 1.19
N TRP A 109 0.69 -6.66 0.91
CA TRP A 109 -0.35 -6.83 -0.12
C TRP A 109 -0.54 -5.56 -0.95
N ASN A 110 -1.06 -4.47 -0.38
CA ASN A 110 -1.44 -3.27 -1.14
C ASN A 110 -0.25 -2.65 -1.89
N MET A 111 0.90 -2.53 -1.23
CA MET A 111 2.09 -1.93 -1.83
C MET A 111 2.72 -2.80 -2.93
N PRO A 112 3.00 -4.09 -2.71
CA PRO A 112 3.60 -4.92 -3.76
C PRO A 112 2.65 -5.20 -4.92
N VAL A 113 1.39 -5.55 -4.65
CA VAL A 113 0.39 -5.83 -5.69
C VAL A 113 0.09 -4.54 -6.46
N GLY A 114 -0.12 -3.42 -5.76
CA GLY A 114 -0.33 -2.11 -6.39
C GLY A 114 0.84 -1.66 -7.25
N TYR A 115 2.09 -1.87 -6.79
CA TYR A 115 3.28 -1.58 -7.58
C TYR A 115 3.35 -2.44 -8.85
N LEU A 116 3.06 -3.73 -8.76
CA LEU A 116 3.08 -4.62 -9.92
C LEU A 116 2.03 -4.22 -10.97
N ILE A 117 0.85 -3.75 -10.52
CA ILE A 117 -0.21 -3.24 -11.40
C ILE A 117 0.15 -1.88 -12.00
N ASP A 118 0.48 -0.87 -11.18
CA ASP A 118 0.76 0.50 -11.63
C ASP A 118 1.96 0.55 -12.58
N SER A 119 2.93 -0.35 -12.39
CA SER A 119 4.10 -0.46 -13.27
C SER A 119 3.90 -1.33 -14.51
N GLY A 120 2.70 -1.85 -14.74
CA GLY A 120 2.36 -2.66 -15.92
C GLY A 120 2.97 -4.07 -15.93
N ARG A 121 3.55 -4.53 -14.82
CA ARG A 121 4.12 -5.88 -14.70
C ARG A 121 3.05 -6.96 -14.52
N MET A 122 1.94 -6.59 -13.88
CA MET A 122 0.80 -7.46 -13.64
C MET A 122 -0.48 -6.78 -14.13
N SER A 123 -1.29 -7.51 -14.89
CA SER A 123 -2.60 -7.07 -15.34
C SER A 123 -3.68 -7.63 -14.43
N VAL A 124 -4.65 -6.81 -14.05
CA VAL A 124 -5.85 -7.25 -13.34
C VAL A 124 -7.06 -7.03 -14.24
N MET A 125 -7.85 -8.07 -14.43
CA MET A 125 -9.10 -8.00 -15.18
C MET A 125 -10.29 -7.90 -14.25
N SER A 126 -11.33 -7.18 -14.68
CA SER A 126 -12.63 -7.13 -14.00
C SER A 126 -12.57 -6.72 -12.52
N CYS A 127 -11.53 -5.98 -12.12
CA CYS A 127 -11.25 -5.64 -10.72
C CYS A 127 -11.05 -6.86 -9.79
N ASN A 128 -10.77 -8.06 -10.33
CA ASN A 128 -10.46 -9.24 -9.53
C ASN A 128 -8.96 -9.33 -9.24
N ILE A 129 -8.51 -8.58 -8.25
CA ILE A 129 -7.10 -8.53 -7.86
C ILE A 129 -6.59 -9.89 -7.38
N ALA A 130 -7.42 -10.67 -6.67
CA ALA A 130 -7.05 -12.00 -6.19
C ALA A 130 -6.72 -12.94 -7.38
N GLU A 131 -7.56 -12.93 -8.42
CA GLU A 131 -7.30 -13.67 -9.67
C GLU A 131 -6.03 -13.19 -10.37
N GLY A 132 -5.84 -11.86 -10.50
CA GLY A 132 -4.65 -11.33 -11.14
C GLY A 132 -3.35 -11.74 -10.44
N VAL A 133 -3.37 -11.80 -9.10
CA VAL A 133 -2.22 -12.30 -8.30
C VAL A 133 -2.05 -13.81 -8.49
N ALA A 134 -3.14 -14.57 -8.55
CA ALA A 134 -3.12 -16.01 -8.80
C ALA A 134 -2.56 -16.36 -10.19
N ASP A 135 -2.87 -15.58 -11.21
CA ASP A 135 -2.33 -15.74 -12.57
C ASP A 135 -0.86 -15.31 -12.66
N PHE A 136 -0.45 -14.36 -11.82
CA PHE A 136 0.90 -13.81 -11.85
C PHE A 136 1.91 -14.68 -11.11
N PHE A 137 1.61 -15.17 -9.91
CA PHE A 137 2.51 -16.03 -9.12
C PHE A 137 2.10 -17.50 -9.25
N SER A 138 3.06 -18.41 -9.39
CA SER A 138 2.75 -19.84 -9.55
C SER A 138 2.07 -20.43 -8.32
N ALA A 139 2.46 -19.95 -7.14
CA ALA A 139 1.90 -20.32 -5.84
C ALA A 139 2.28 -19.24 -4.82
N SER A 140 1.41 -18.97 -3.86
CA SER A 140 1.64 -17.96 -2.83
C SER A 140 1.27 -18.48 -1.44
N CYS A 141 1.79 -17.80 -0.41
CA CYS A 141 1.14 -17.78 0.90
C CYS A 141 0.63 -16.37 1.18
N ILE A 142 -0.69 -16.19 1.06
CA ILE A 142 -1.41 -14.95 1.38
C ILE A 142 -2.47 -15.27 2.44
N PRO A 143 -2.11 -15.18 3.73
CA PRO A 143 -3.06 -15.40 4.82
C PRO A 143 -4.32 -14.54 4.66
N GLY A 144 -5.50 -15.15 4.83
CA GLY A 144 -6.79 -14.54 4.61
C GLY A 144 -7.30 -14.57 3.16
N ALA A 145 -6.55 -15.14 2.21
CA ALA A 145 -7.01 -15.38 0.83
C ALA A 145 -7.72 -16.74 0.68
N ASN A 146 -8.58 -17.07 1.65
CA ASN A 146 -9.34 -18.32 1.71
C ASN A 146 -10.86 -18.07 1.74
N GLU A 147 -11.30 -16.91 1.26
CA GLU A 147 -12.71 -16.57 1.14
C GLU A 147 -13.33 -17.23 -0.10
N THR A 148 -14.66 -17.38 -0.12
CA THR A 148 -15.36 -17.89 -1.30
C THR A 148 -15.08 -17.03 -2.52
N GLY A 149 -14.46 -17.62 -3.55
CA GLY A 149 -14.06 -16.93 -4.77
C GLY A 149 -12.57 -16.60 -4.87
N ASP A 150 -11.79 -16.79 -3.80
CA ASP A 150 -10.35 -16.68 -3.86
C ASP A 150 -9.72 -17.93 -4.54
N PRO A 151 -8.76 -17.76 -5.46
CA PRO A 151 -8.04 -18.87 -6.08
C PRO A 151 -7.21 -19.68 -5.07
N SER A 152 -7.20 -21.00 -5.25
CA SER A 152 -6.56 -21.93 -4.30
C SER A 152 -5.04 -21.80 -4.22
N ASN A 153 -4.38 -21.35 -5.30
CA ASN A 153 -2.93 -21.16 -5.33
C ASN A 153 -2.45 -19.98 -4.45
N LEU A 154 -3.35 -19.08 -4.04
CA LEU A 154 -3.03 -17.99 -3.12
C LEU A 154 -2.66 -18.46 -1.70
N CYS A 155 -3.15 -19.64 -1.31
CA CYS A 155 -2.89 -20.26 -0.02
C CYS A 155 -2.04 -21.53 -0.12
N GLN A 156 -1.56 -21.89 -1.32
CA GLN A 156 -0.88 -23.17 -1.57
C GLN A 156 0.38 -23.34 -0.71
N LEU A 157 1.16 -22.26 -0.53
CA LEU A 157 2.40 -22.25 0.24
C LEU A 157 2.20 -22.08 1.75
N CYS A 158 1.00 -21.71 2.20
CA CYS A 158 0.72 -21.58 3.62
C CYS A 158 0.72 -22.95 4.30
N ILE A 159 1.10 -23.00 5.58
CA ILE A 159 1.38 -24.25 6.29
C ILE A 159 0.51 -24.47 7.53
N GLY A 160 -0.19 -23.45 8.00
CA GLY A 160 -0.99 -23.51 9.22
C GLY A 160 -0.13 -23.53 10.49
N ASP A 161 -0.75 -23.99 11.57
CA ASP A 161 -0.11 -24.17 12.88
C ASP A 161 0.82 -25.39 12.90
N GLU A 162 1.32 -25.77 14.08
CA GLU A 162 2.20 -26.92 14.27
C GLU A 162 1.55 -28.25 13.85
N THR A 163 0.22 -28.34 13.90
CA THR A 163 -0.57 -29.52 13.50
C THR A 163 -1.01 -29.47 12.04
N GLY A 164 -0.68 -28.39 11.30
CA GLY A 164 -1.14 -28.15 9.94
C GLY A 164 -2.60 -27.67 9.84
N GLN A 165 -3.24 -27.35 10.97
CA GLN A 165 -4.57 -26.74 11.00
C GLN A 165 -4.48 -25.23 10.78
N ASN A 166 -5.61 -24.55 10.58
CA ASN A 166 -5.66 -23.10 10.38
C ASN A 166 -4.81 -22.61 9.19
N LYS A 167 -4.63 -23.46 8.18
CA LYS A 167 -3.90 -23.12 6.95
C LYS A 167 -4.51 -21.87 6.31
N CYS A 168 -3.66 -20.89 6.03
CA CYS A 168 -4.02 -19.60 5.45
C CYS A 168 -4.91 -18.73 6.34
N ALA A 169 -5.00 -18.99 7.65
CA ALA A 169 -5.75 -18.13 8.56
C ALA A 169 -5.12 -16.74 8.65
N SER A 170 -5.95 -15.69 8.65
CA SER A 170 -5.49 -14.30 8.90
C SER A 170 -5.25 -14.04 10.40
N SER A 171 -4.43 -14.88 11.04
CA SER A 171 -4.09 -14.81 12.46
C SER A 171 -2.76 -15.51 12.72
N ASP A 172 -2.19 -15.31 13.90
CA ASP A 172 -0.93 -15.94 14.32
C ASP A 172 -0.98 -17.48 14.42
N LYS A 173 -2.16 -18.09 14.21
CA LYS A 173 -2.29 -19.55 14.02
C LYS A 173 -1.66 -20.03 12.71
N GLU A 174 -1.58 -19.18 11.69
CA GLU A 174 -0.82 -19.46 10.47
C GLU A 174 0.63 -19.03 10.70
N ARG A 175 1.58 -19.96 10.65
CA ARG A 175 3.00 -19.66 10.94
C ARG A 175 3.65 -18.70 9.94
N TYR A 176 3.10 -18.60 8.73
CA TYR A 176 3.54 -17.62 7.72
C TYR A 176 2.75 -16.30 7.76
N PHE A 177 1.97 -16.05 8.81
CA PHE A 177 1.24 -14.79 8.99
C PHE A 177 2.13 -13.63 9.42
N SER A 178 1.74 -12.42 9.01
CA SER A 178 2.41 -11.16 9.39
C SER A 178 3.84 -11.05 8.86
N TYR A 179 4.57 -10.04 9.35
CA TYR A 179 5.90 -9.70 8.87
C TYR A 179 6.91 -10.84 9.07
N SER A 180 7.05 -11.33 10.31
CA SER A 180 7.98 -12.41 10.62
C SER A 180 7.61 -13.73 9.93
N GLY A 181 6.32 -14.04 9.82
CA GLY A 181 5.86 -15.25 9.12
C GLY A 181 6.10 -15.20 7.61
N ALA A 182 5.85 -14.06 6.95
CA ALA A 182 6.15 -13.91 5.53
C ALA A 182 7.65 -13.97 5.25
N PHE A 183 8.49 -13.42 6.13
CA PHE A 183 9.94 -13.59 6.04
C PHE A 183 10.38 -15.03 6.30
N ARG A 184 9.79 -15.72 7.28
CA ARG A 184 10.01 -17.14 7.54
C ARG A 184 9.70 -18.01 6.32
N CYS A 185 8.61 -17.72 5.61
CA CYS A 185 8.24 -18.39 4.35
C CYS A 185 9.34 -18.31 3.28
N LEU A 186 10.07 -17.18 3.21
CA LEU A 186 11.24 -17.03 2.35
C LEU A 186 12.47 -17.74 2.92
N ALA A 187 12.75 -17.58 4.21
CA ALA A 187 13.92 -18.15 4.88
C ALA A 187 13.91 -19.69 4.87
N GLU A 188 12.73 -20.32 4.97
CA GLU A 188 12.53 -21.77 4.86
C GLU A 188 12.48 -22.28 3.40
N ASN A 189 12.77 -21.42 2.40
CA ASN A 189 12.75 -21.73 0.97
C ASN A 189 11.38 -22.17 0.42
N THR A 190 10.29 -21.82 1.10
CA THR A 190 8.93 -22.13 0.63
C THR A 190 8.51 -21.18 -0.50
N GLY A 191 8.85 -19.90 -0.37
CA GLY A 191 8.72 -18.88 -1.42
C GLY A 191 10.08 -18.34 -1.88
N GLU A 192 10.08 -17.65 -3.03
CA GLU A 192 11.28 -17.03 -3.62
C GLU A 192 11.37 -15.53 -3.33
N VAL A 193 10.25 -14.88 -3.02
CA VAL A 193 10.17 -13.46 -2.64
C VAL A 193 9.22 -13.24 -1.47
N ALA A 194 9.61 -12.42 -0.50
CA ALA A 194 8.74 -11.99 0.60
C ALA A 194 8.49 -10.50 0.57
N PHE A 195 7.22 -10.10 0.73
CA PHE A 195 6.84 -8.70 0.83
C PHE A 195 6.60 -8.31 2.28
N VAL A 196 7.49 -7.49 2.84
CA VAL A 196 7.53 -7.15 4.28
C VAL A 196 7.90 -5.68 4.50
N LYS A 197 8.02 -5.26 5.76
CA LYS A 197 8.60 -3.96 6.11
C LYS A 197 10.12 -4.05 6.13
N HIS A 198 10.79 -2.94 5.86
CA HIS A 198 12.26 -2.85 5.84
C HIS A 198 12.97 -3.34 7.12
N THR A 199 12.37 -3.22 8.30
CA THR A 199 12.99 -3.69 9.55
C THR A 199 12.93 -5.21 9.74
N THR A 200 12.09 -5.92 8.99
CA THR A 200 11.79 -7.34 9.23
C THR A 200 13.01 -8.24 9.11
N VAL A 201 13.93 -7.97 8.17
CA VAL A 201 15.15 -8.78 8.03
C VAL A 201 15.95 -8.69 9.33
N MET A 202 16.32 -7.48 9.74
CA MET A 202 17.11 -7.25 10.97
C MET A 202 16.40 -7.73 12.24
N GLU A 203 15.07 -7.66 12.31
CA GLU A 203 14.29 -8.19 13.44
C GLU A 203 14.37 -9.72 13.55
N ASN A 204 14.72 -10.43 12.49
CA ASN A 204 14.72 -11.89 12.42
C ASN A 204 16.08 -12.51 12.10
N THR A 205 17.14 -11.71 11.98
CA THR A 205 18.51 -12.15 11.70
C THR A 205 19.51 -11.61 12.73
N ASP A 206 20.77 -12.01 12.62
CA ASP A 206 21.96 -11.44 13.28
C ASP A 206 21.84 -11.28 14.80
N GLY A 207 21.10 -12.16 15.44
CA GLY A 207 20.93 -12.06 16.88
C GLY A 207 22.13 -12.56 17.63
N LYS A 208 22.17 -12.12 18.88
CA LYS A 208 23.28 -12.39 19.79
C LYS A 208 23.12 -13.78 20.37
N LEU A 209 24.22 -14.52 20.47
CA LEU A 209 24.32 -15.73 21.27
C LEU A 209 23.79 -15.45 22.69
N THR A 210 22.63 -16.03 23.03
CA THR A 210 22.12 -16.02 24.40
C THR A 210 22.62 -17.28 25.09
N CYS A 211 23.55 -17.12 26.04
CA CYS A 211 24.07 -18.24 26.80
C CYS A 211 23.02 -18.68 27.84
N SER A 212 22.08 -19.53 27.46
CA SER A 212 21.11 -20.14 28.38
C SER A 212 21.60 -21.50 28.87
N GLY A 213 22.52 -21.50 29.83
CA GLY A 213 22.85 -22.64 30.68
C GLY A 213 22.40 -22.40 32.13
N PRO A 214 22.23 -23.44 32.98
CA PRO A 214 21.84 -23.25 34.37
C PRO A 214 22.96 -22.48 35.11
N GLN A 215 22.64 -21.30 35.63
CA GLN A 215 23.43 -20.42 36.50
C GLN A 215 24.94 -20.28 36.17
N TRP A 216 25.28 -19.18 35.50
CA TRP A 216 26.66 -18.75 35.29
C TRP A 216 27.27 -18.24 36.62
N ILE A 217 28.31 -18.90 37.15
CA ILE A 217 28.96 -18.57 38.45
C ILE A 217 30.35 -17.90 38.24
N GLY A 218 30.60 -17.29 37.09
CA GLY A 218 31.88 -16.65 36.75
C GLY A 218 31.91 -15.11 36.89
N PRO A 219 33.07 -14.46 36.71
CA PRO A 219 33.20 -13.01 36.71
C PRO A 219 32.54 -12.35 35.47
N PRO A 220 31.76 -11.25 35.61
CA PRO A 220 30.96 -10.66 34.52
C PRO A 220 31.74 -10.32 33.24
N HIS A 221 33.03 -9.99 33.38
CA HIS A 221 33.90 -9.60 32.27
C HIS A 221 34.40 -10.79 31.42
N LEU A 222 34.20 -12.03 31.87
CA LEU A 222 34.60 -13.26 31.15
C LEU A 222 33.41 -13.95 30.44
N GLN A 223 32.19 -13.43 30.58
CA GLN A 223 30.97 -14.05 30.08
C GLN A 223 30.90 -14.09 28.54
N GLY A 224 31.44 -13.08 27.87
CA GLY A 224 31.48 -13.03 26.40
C GLY A 224 32.53 -13.94 25.77
N ALA A 225 33.71 -14.11 26.40
CA ALA A 225 34.84 -14.81 25.79
C ALA A 225 34.81 -16.34 25.94
N LEU A 226 34.08 -16.87 26.93
CA LEU A 226 34.00 -18.31 27.22
C LEU A 226 32.77 -19.01 26.63
N CYS A 227 31.76 -18.26 26.17
CA CYS A 227 30.58 -18.86 25.51
C CYS A 227 30.95 -19.51 24.16
N ASP A 228 31.95 -18.99 23.45
CA ASP A 228 32.42 -19.56 22.17
C ASP A 228 33.16 -20.90 22.33
N GLN A 229 33.69 -21.19 23.53
CA GLN A 229 34.62 -22.31 23.74
C GLN A 229 33.99 -23.53 24.43
N TYR A 230 32.91 -23.36 25.22
CA TYR A 230 32.36 -24.43 26.07
C TYR A 230 30.85 -24.68 26.00
N PHE A 231 30.07 -23.78 25.37
CA PHE A 231 28.63 -23.98 25.19
C PHE A 231 28.32 -24.05 23.69
N HIS A 232 27.58 -25.07 23.26
CA HIS A 232 26.93 -25.07 21.95
C HIS A 232 25.80 -24.01 21.98
N GLY A 233 26.17 -22.73 21.89
CA GLY A 233 25.23 -21.64 21.77
C GLY A 233 24.46 -21.80 20.46
N THR A 234 23.12 -21.83 20.54
CA THR A 234 22.29 -21.60 19.38
C THR A 234 22.35 -20.11 19.06
N PRO A 235 22.73 -19.70 17.83
CA PRO A 235 22.64 -18.30 17.45
C PRO A 235 21.15 -17.95 17.39
N ALA A 236 20.58 -17.38 18.45
CA ALA A 236 19.21 -16.85 18.39
C ALA A 236 19.30 -15.51 17.66
N GLY A 237 18.54 -15.35 16.57
CA GLY A 237 18.33 -14.07 15.86
C GLY A 237 17.84 -12.96 16.80
N ASN A 238 17.69 -11.71 16.32
CA ASN A 238 16.94 -10.71 17.11
C ASN A 238 15.49 -11.20 17.41
N ASN A 239 15.06 -12.25 16.72
CA ASN A 239 13.93 -13.09 17.05
C ASN A 239 14.38 -14.38 17.79
N PRO A 240 13.87 -14.63 19.03
CA PRO A 240 14.23 -15.81 19.82
C PRO A 240 13.63 -17.13 19.29
N ALA A 241 12.76 -17.09 18.28
CA ALA A 241 12.15 -18.29 17.73
C ALA A 241 13.18 -19.20 17.04
N ALA A 242 13.04 -20.51 17.25
CA ALA A 242 14.00 -21.51 16.76
C ALA A 242 14.23 -21.48 15.23
N TRP A 243 13.23 -21.11 14.44
CA TRP A 243 13.35 -21.02 12.97
C TRP A 243 14.25 -19.87 12.51
N ALA A 244 14.41 -18.84 13.34
CA ALA A 244 15.26 -17.68 13.04
C ALA A 244 16.72 -17.91 13.46
N ALA A 245 17.01 -19.06 14.08
CA ALA A 245 18.33 -19.35 14.60
C ALA A 245 19.36 -19.46 13.47
N GLY A 246 20.47 -18.74 13.59
CA GLY A 246 21.58 -18.76 12.64
C GLY A 246 21.36 -18.00 11.33
N LEU A 247 20.23 -17.30 11.15
CA LEU A 247 20.02 -16.48 9.95
C LEU A 247 20.89 -15.20 10.00
N SER A 248 21.61 -14.92 8.91
CA SER A 248 22.31 -13.64 8.74
C SER A 248 21.56 -12.70 7.80
N SER A 249 21.54 -11.40 8.08
CA SER A 249 20.97 -10.42 7.13
C SER A 249 21.72 -10.37 5.81
N GLN A 250 22.99 -10.81 5.78
CA GLN A 250 23.81 -10.82 4.56
C GLN A 250 23.36 -11.88 3.54
N ASP A 251 22.54 -12.84 3.97
CA ASP A 251 21.97 -13.89 3.11
C ASP A 251 20.74 -13.41 2.32
N PHE A 252 20.33 -12.16 2.53
CA PHE A 252 19.13 -11.59 1.94
C PHE A 252 19.42 -10.26 1.24
N GLU A 253 18.64 -9.96 0.22
CA GLU A 253 18.72 -8.72 -0.57
C GLU A 253 17.33 -8.15 -0.81
N LEU A 254 17.29 -6.84 -1.12
CA LEU A 254 16.08 -6.14 -1.55
C LEU A 254 16.02 -6.10 -3.07
N LEU A 255 14.82 -6.28 -3.63
CA LEU A 255 14.55 -6.00 -5.04
C LEU A 255 14.13 -4.54 -5.21
N CYS A 256 14.91 -3.78 -5.98
CA CYS A 256 14.67 -2.36 -6.20
C CYS A 256 13.78 -2.12 -7.42
N PRO A 257 12.93 -1.08 -7.42
CA PRO A 257 12.07 -0.77 -8.58
C PRO A 257 12.79 -0.53 -9.91
N ASP A 258 14.05 -0.12 -9.86
CA ASP A 258 14.91 0.13 -11.02
C ASP A 258 15.59 -1.15 -11.57
N GLY A 259 15.24 -2.32 -11.03
CA GLY A 259 15.77 -3.62 -11.48
C GLY A 259 17.02 -4.07 -10.74
N ARG A 260 17.66 -3.21 -9.94
CA ARG A 260 18.83 -3.59 -9.14
C ARG A 260 18.42 -4.40 -7.90
N ARG A 261 19.44 -4.98 -7.27
CA ARG A 261 19.37 -5.48 -5.90
C ARG A 261 20.19 -4.60 -4.96
N ALA A 262 19.82 -4.59 -3.69
CA ALA A 262 20.54 -3.83 -2.67
C ALA A 262 20.54 -4.56 -1.32
N ALA A 263 21.44 -4.16 -0.42
CA ALA A 263 21.46 -4.69 0.93
C ALA A 263 20.18 -4.30 1.69
N PRO A 264 19.75 -5.08 2.70
CA PRO A 264 18.57 -4.76 3.52
C PRO A 264 18.61 -3.36 4.14
N LEU A 265 19.80 -2.84 4.46
CA LEU A 265 19.98 -1.51 5.03
C LEU A 265 19.80 -0.35 4.03
N ASP A 266 19.83 -0.62 2.73
CA ASP A 266 19.65 0.40 1.68
C ASP A 266 18.16 0.69 1.37
N TYR A 267 17.25 0.24 2.24
CA TYR A 267 15.80 0.33 2.03
C TYR A 267 15.30 1.74 1.70
N ARG A 268 15.95 2.81 2.19
CA ARG A 268 15.56 4.20 1.87
C ARG A 268 15.61 4.49 0.37
N ARG A 269 16.60 3.88 -0.32
CA ARG A 269 16.78 3.99 -1.78
C ARG A 269 16.13 2.83 -2.53
N CYS A 270 16.00 1.66 -1.89
CA CYS A 270 15.47 0.45 -2.46
C CYS A 270 14.20 -0.02 -1.74
N ASN A 271 13.05 0.53 -2.12
CA ASN A 271 11.74 0.16 -1.59
C ASN A 271 10.64 0.30 -2.65
N LEU A 272 9.55 -0.42 -2.46
CA LEU A 272 8.35 -0.35 -3.30
C LEU A 272 7.53 0.90 -3.01
N ALA A 273 7.42 1.26 -1.73
CA ALA A 273 6.81 2.50 -1.29
C ALA A 273 7.24 2.87 0.13
N ARG A 274 7.36 4.18 0.39
CA ARG A 274 7.32 4.77 1.71
C ARG A 274 5.87 4.79 2.19
N VAL A 275 5.56 4.11 3.29
CA VAL A 275 4.22 4.11 3.87
C VAL A 275 4.12 5.27 4.86
N PRO A 276 3.27 6.27 4.61
CA PRO A 276 3.11 7.40 5.53
C PRO A 276 2.43 6.93 6.82
N ALA A 277 2.78 7.61 7.90
CA ALA A 277 2.16 7.50 9.22
C ALA A 277 0.67 7.90 9.19
N ARG A 278 -0.01 7.79 10.33
CA ARG A 278 -1.33 8.44 10.50
C ARG A 278 -1.20 9.96 10.30
N GLY A 279 -2.21 10.58 9.70
CA GLY A 279 -2.23 12.00 9.38
C GLY A 279 -3.37 12.73 10.08
N ILE A 280 -3.10 13.97 10.51
CA ILE A 280 -4.10 14.89 11.04
C ILE A 280 -4.78 15.58 9.88
N VAL A 281 -6.01 15.18 9.60
CA VAL A 281 -6.87 15.77 8.58
C VAL A 281 -7.57 16.98 9.17
N VAL A 282 -7.61 18.09 8.43
CA VAL A 282 -8.32 19.31 8.82
C VAL A 282 -9.22 19.81 7.70
N GLY A 283 -10.30 20.51 8.07
CA GLY A 283 -11.23 21.12 7.13
C GLY A 283 -10.53 22.14 6.23
N SER A 284 -11.04 22.33 5.01
CA SER A 284 -10.40 23.23 4.02
C SER A 284 -10.31 24.70 4.49
N GLY A 285 -11.23 25.14 5.36
CA GLY A 285 -11.20 26.48 5.97
C GLY A 285 -10.33 26.59 7.23
N VAL A 286 -9.78 25.49 7.73
CA VAL A 286 -8.98 25.45 8.96
C VAL A 286 -7.51 25.74 8.63
N ASN A 287 -6.82 26.45 9.53
CA ASN A 287 -5.39 26.72 9.42
C ASN A 287 -4.59 25.53 9.96
N SER A 288 -3.95 24.80 9.04
CA SER A 288 -3.16 23.61 9.34
C SER A 288 -2.01 23.88 10.32
N LEU A 289 -1.33 25.02 10.18
CA LEU A 289 -0.19 25.39 11.04
C LEU A 289 -0.65 25.65 12.47
N GLU A 290 -1.80 26.27 12.66
CA GLU A 290 -2.37 26.52 13.98
C GLU A 290 -2.76 25.22 14.68
N VAL A 291 -3.37 24.28 13.95
CA VAL A 291 -3.66 22.93 14.46
C VAL A 291 -2.37 22.19 14.83
N PHE A 292 -1.35 22.22 13.97
CA PHE A 292 -0.05 21.61 14.26
C PHE A 292 0.59 22.20 15.53
N ASN A 293 0.69 23.54 15.63
CA ASN A 293 1.30 24.21 16.77
C ASN A 293 0.57 23.90 18.08
N MET A 294 -0.77 23.85 18.05
CA MET A 294 -1.59 23.48 19.21
C MET A 294 -1.32 22.05 19.67
N LEU A 295 -1.24 21.10 18.73
CA LEU A 295 -0.91 19.70 19.04
C LEU A 295 0.54 19.54 19.51
N ASP A 296 1.47 20.28 18.91
CA ASP A 296 2.90 20.29 19.26
C ASP A 296 3.14 20.77 20.69
N GLU A 297 2.49 21.87 21.08
CA GLU A 297 2.57 22.41 22.44
C GLU A 297 1.78 21.54 23.43
N GLY A 298 0.58 21.10 23.05
CA GLY A 298 -0.30 20.30 23.89
C GLY A 298 0.32 18.98 24.36
N ARG A 299 1.24 18.39 23.58
CA ARG A 299 1.95 17.15 23.97
C ARG A 299 2.71 17.28 25.29
N ARG A 300 3.15 18.50 25.65
CA ARG A 300 3.90 18.78 26.88
C ARG A 300 3.01 18.74 28.11
N HIS A 301 1.71 18.95 27.93
CA HIS A 301 0.72 19.12 28.99
C HIS A 301 -0.25 17.92 29.08
N PHE A 302 -0.26 17.04 28.08
CA PHE A 302 -1.09 15.83 28.08
C PHE A 302 -0.40 14.71 27.31
N ASN A 303 -0.41 13.49 27.85
CA ASN A 303 0.14 12.33 27.16
C ASN A 303 -0.81 11.85 26.05
N MET A 304 -0.79 12.54 24.92
CA MET A 304 -1.69 12.34 23.78
C MET A 304 -1.61 10.91 23.21
N PHE A 305 -0.44 10.26 23.31
CA PHE A 305 -0.18 8.94 22.75
C PHE A 305 -0.37 7.79 23.75
N LEU A 306 -0.91 8.05 24.96
CA LEU A 306 -1.21 6.97 25.91
C LEU A 306 -2.73 6.73 25.98
N SER A 307 -3.16 5.52 25.64
CA SER A 307 -4.59 5.15 25.64
C SER A 307 -5.00 4.21 26.77
N GLU A 308 -4.05 3.53 27.42
CA GLU A 308 -4.32 2.54 28.48
C GLU A 308 -5.20 3.08 29.63
N PRO A 309 -4.99 4.30 30.17
CA PRO A 309 -5.84 4.85 31.23
C PRO A 309 -7.31 5.08 30.85
N PHE A 310 -7.63 5.00 29.56
CA PHE A 310 -8.97 5.22 29.01
C PHE A 310 -9.60 3.91 28.50
N GLY A 311 -9.01 2.75 28.81
CA GLY A 311 -9.58 1.43 28.51
C GLY A 311 -9.58 1.07 27.02
N GLY A 312 -8.60 1.54 26.25
CA GLY A 312 -8.49 1.26 24.81
C GLY A 312 -7.06 1.36 24.27
N LYS A 313 -6.93 1.15 22.96
CA LYS A 313 -5.68 1.31 22.19
C LYS A 313 -5.88 2.30 21.06
N ASP A 314 -4.83 3.05 20.72
CA ASP A 314 -4.80 4.01 19.62
C ASP A 314 -5.99 5.00 19.64
N LEU A 315 -6.40 5.44 20.84
CA LEU A 315 -7.50 6.38 21.01
C LEU A 315 -7.07 7.77 20.58
N MET A 316 -7.74 8.33 19.57
CA MET A 316 -7.41 9.60 18.89
C MET A 316 -6.11 9.56 18.09
N PHE A 317 -4.98 9.20 18.71
CA PHE A 317 -3.66 9.07 18.10
C PHE A 317 -3.10 7.68 18.36
N SER A 318 -2.12 7.24 17.58
CA SER A 318 -1.51 5.93 17.83
C SER A 318 -0.69 5.91 19.12
N ASP A 319 -0.73 4.78 19.82
CA ASP A 319 0.05 4.57 21.04
C ASP A 319 1.56 4.40 20.79
N THR A 320 1.93 4.17 19.52
CA THR A 320 3.33 4.05 19.10
C THR A 320 3.98 5.40 18.82
N SER A 321 3.16 6.43 18.60
CA SER A 321 3.60 7.77 18.26
C SER A 321 4.22 8.48 19.47
N THR A 322 5.13 9.41 19.19
CA THR A 322 5.86 10.20 20.19
C THR A 322 5.82 11.70 19.90
N HIS A 323 5.60 12.09 18.64
CA HIS A 323 5.48 13.49 18.24
C HIS A 323 4.65 13.64 16.96
N PHE A 324 4.43 14.90 16.59
CA PHE A 324 3.80 15.29 15.33
C PHE A 324 4.87 15.96 14.45
N ILE A 325 4.81 15.72 13.15
CA ILE A 325 5.64 16.38 12.14
C ILE A 325 4.71 17.20 11.26
N LEU A 326 5.05 18.46 11.03
CA LEU A 326 4.31 19.33 10.12
C LEU A 326 4.26 18.69 8.72
N ALA A 327 3.09 18.73 8.08
CA ALA A 327 2.94 18.17 6.74
C ALA A 327 3.77 18.98 5.72
N GLU A 328 4.61 18.31 4.93
CA GLU A 328 5.37 18.95 3.84
C GLU A 328 4.46 19.53 2.75
N SER A 329 3.24 19.00 2.63
CA SER A 329 2.20 19.46 1.73
C SER A 329 0.84 19.26 2.39
N GLU A 330 -0.06 20.23 2.24
CA GLU A 330 -1.45 20.10 2.67
C GLU A 330 -2.27 19.21 1.72
N ASP A 331 -1.86 19.10 0.44
CA ASP A 331 -2.47 18.17 -0.52
C ASP A 331 -2.16 16.73 -0.11
N TYR A 332 -3.21 15.93 0.09
CA TYR A 332 -3.09 14.57 0.58
C TYR A 332 -2.34 13.65 -0.39
N LYS A 333 -2.43 13.86 -1.71
CA LYS A 333 -1.75 13.02 -2.70
C LYS A 333 -0.24 13.26 -2.65
N LEU A 334 0.16 14.52 -2.55
CA LEU A 334 1.55 14.91 -2.39
C LEU A 334 2.11 14.47 -1.03
N TRP A 335 1.35 14.66 0.06
CA TRP A 335 1.74 14.24 1.41
C TRP A 335 1.95 12.73 1.53
N MET A 336 1.08 11.94 0.91
CA MET A 336 1.21 10.48 0.90
C MET A 336 2.40 10.00 0.07
N GLY A 337 2.83 10.80 -0.90
CA GLY A 337 3.88 10.48 -1.85
C GLY A 337 3.37 9.68 -3.07
N PRO A 338 3.94 9.92 -4.26
CA PRO A 338 3.40 9.42 -5.52
C PRO A 338 3.38 7.89 -5.59
N ARG A 339 4.42 7.20 -5.10
CA ARG A 339 4.47 5.72 -5.11
C ARG A 339 3.36 5.11 -4.26
N TYR A 340 3.16 5.61 -3.04
CA TYR A 340 2.13 5.08 -2.15
C TYR A 340 0.73 5.34 -2.71
N PHE A 341 0.48 6.58 -3.16
CA PHE A 341 -0.79 6.98 -3.76
C PHE A 341 -1.12 6.16 -5.02
N ASN A 342 -0.17 6.02 -5.94
CA ASN A 342 -0.38 5.26 -7.18
C ASN A 342 -0.59 3.78 -6.91
N ASN A 343 0.16 3.18 -5.98
CA ASN A 343 -0.05 1.78 -5.60
C ASN A 343 -1.44 1.57 -5.00
N LEU A 344 -1.91 2.46 -4.11
CA LEU A 344 -3.28 2.39 -3.59
C LEU A 344 -4.31 2.59 -4.69
N ARG A 345 -4.10 3.54 -5.61
CA ARG A 345 -4.99 3.77 -6.76
C ARG A 345 -5.08 2.54 -7.66
N ALA A 346 -3.97 1.85 -7.91
CA ALA A 346 -3.96 0.63 -8.70
C ALA A 346 -4.66 -0.55 -8.00
N MET A 347 -4.66 -0.56 -6.66
CA MET A 347 -5.44 -1.49 -5.84
C MET A 347 -6.90 -1.08 -5.66
N ASP A 348 -7.22 0.18 -5.93
CA ASP A 348 -8.53 0.77 -5.67
C ASP A 348 -9.48 0.47 -6.81
N CYS A 349 -10.13 -0.69 -6.66
CA CYS A 349 -11.28 -1.05 -7.47
C CYS A 349 -12.59 -0.44 -6.93
N SER A 350 -12.51 0.47 -5.94
CA SER A 350 -13.67 1.11 -5.30
C SER A 350 -13.89 2.52 -5.84
N SER A 351 -14.12 2.61 -7.15
CA SER A 351 -14.96 3.65 -7.73
C SER A 351 -16.37 3.07 -7.84
N LYS A 352 -17.13 3.24 -6.75
CA LYS A 352 -18.50 2.79 -6.43
C LYS A 352 -18.71 1.27 -6.43
N GLY A 353 -19.04 0.74 -5.25
CA GLY A 353 -19.19 -0.69 -4.99
C GLY A 353 -20.09 -1.42 -5.98
N LYS A 354 -19.44 -2.15 -6.89
CA LYS A 354 -19.81 -3.38 -7.62
C LYS A 354 -18.94 -3.40 -8.90
N CYS A 355 -18.69 -4.56 -9.47
CA CYS A 355 -18.26 -4.69 -10.87
C CYS A 355 -19.24 -4.08 -11.90
N SER A 356 -20.18 -3.21 -11.49
CA SER A 356 -21.16 -2.51 -12.31
C SER A 356 -20.69 -1.14 -12.80
N ASP A 357 -19.58 -0.59 -12.26
CA ASP A 357 -19.00 0.69 -12.72
C ASP A 357 -17.87 0.51 -13.74
N ILE A 358 -17.38 -0.72 -13.94
CA ILE A 358 -16.72 -1.04 -15.22
C ILE A 358 -17.85 -1.02 -16.24
N PRO A 359 -17.86 -0.09 -17.21
CA PRO A 359 -18.91 -0.08 -18.21
C PRO A 359 -18.92 -1.46 -18.86
N LEU A 360 -20.08 -2.09 -18.97
CA LEU A 360 -20.22 -3.43 -19.60
C LEU A 360 -19.54 -3.49 -20.97
N GLN A 361 -19.40 -2.32 -21.59
CA GLN A 361 -18.78 -2.10 -22.87
C GLN A 361 -17.75 -0.96 -22.80
N LEU A 362 -16.56 -1.20 -23.36
CA LEU A 362 -15.58 -0.16 -23.66
C LEU A 362 -15.76 0.25 -25.13
N ARG A 363 -16.12 1.51 -25.37
CA ARG A 363 -16.34 2.04 -26.72
C ARG A 363 -15.04 2.63 -27.25
N TRP A 364 -14.44 1.92 -28.20
CA TRP A 364 -13.24 2.37 -28.90
C TRP A 364 -13.63 3.29 -30.06
N CYS A 365 -13.06 4.49 -30.10
CA CYS A 365 -13.25 5.41 -31.20
C CYS A 365 -12.39 4.98 -32.40
N VAL A 366 -13.02 4.88 -33.58
CA VAL A 366 -12.35 4.51 -34.84
C VAL A 366 -12.53 5.62 -35.87
N LEU A 367 -11.46 5.93 -36.61
CA LEU A 367 -11.39 7.06 -37.54
C LEU A 367 -11.63 6.65 -39.01
N SER A 368 -11.48 5.36 -39.32
CA SER A 368 -11.63 4.84 -40.68
C SER A 368 -12.49 3.58 -40.75
N HIS A 369 -12.94 3.25 -41.96
CA HIS A 369 -13.65 1.99 -42.20
C HIS A 369 -12.76 0.76 -41.91
N GLY A 370 -11.45 0.83 -42.23
CA GLY A 370 -10.51 -0.24 -41.93
C GLY A 370 -10.31 -0.45 -40.43
N GLU A 371 -10.20 0.63 -39.66
CA GLU A 371 -10.14 0.56 -38.19
C GLU A 371 -11.42 0.02 -37.57
N LEU A 372 -12.58 0.34 -38.14
CA LEU A 372 -13.86 -0.22 -37.69
C LEU A 372 -13.86 -1.75 -37.84
N LEU A 373 -13.46 -2.27 -39.00
CA LEU A 373 -13.40 -3.72 -39.23
C LEU A 373 -12.41 -4.38 -38.25
N LYS A 374 -11.21 -3.82 -38.10
CA LYS A 374 -10.21 -4.31 -37.15
C LYS A 374 -10.73 -4.29 -35.70
N CYS A 375 -11.44 -3.23 -35.31
CA CYS A 375 -12.02 -3.13 -33.97
C CYS A 375 -13.13 -4.16 -33.74
N ALA A 376 -13.94 -4.46 -34.76
CA ALA A 376 -14.96 -5.50 -34.68
C ALA A 376 -14.34 -6.90 -34.54
N ASP A 377 -13.29 -7.20 -35.30
CA ASP A 377 -12.56 -8.47 -35.18
C ASP A 377 -11.90 -8.61 -33.81
N MET A 378 -11.29 -7.54 -33.31
CA MET A 378 -10.72 -7.48 -31.96
C MET A 378 -11.79 -7.74 -30.90
N ALA A 379 -12.96 -7.11 -31.01
CA ALA A 379 -14.08 -7.32 -30.09
C ALA A 379 -14.55 -8.78 -30.09
N ALA A 380 -14.65 -9.41 -31.25
CA ALA A 380 -15.02 -10.83 -31.37
C ALA A 380 -13.96 -11.76 -30.75
N ALA A 381 -12.68 -11.51 -31.02
CA ALA A 381 -11.58 -12.29 -30.46
C ALA A 381 -11.52 -12.20 -28.92
N PHE A 382 -11.74 -10.99 -28.37
CA PHE A 382 -11.73 -10.76 -26.92
C PHE A 382 -12.92 -11.44 -26.24
N LYS A 383 -14.11 -11.34 -26.86
CA LYS A 383 -15.31 -12.03 -26.38
C LYS A 383 -15.15 -13.54 -26.36
N ASN A 384 -14.50 -14.13 -27.37
CA ASN A 384 -14.21 -15.56 -27.42
C ASN A 384 -13.24 -16.04 -26.32
N ARG A 385 -12.48 -15.12 -25.71
CA ARG A 385 -11.59 -15.39 -24.58
C ARG A 385 -12.17 -14.92 -23.24
N SER A 386 -13.46 -14.57 -23.21
CA SER A 386 -14.15 -14.05 -22.01
C SER A 386 -13.46 -12.83 -21.38
N LEU A 387 -12.76 -12.02 -22.19
CA LEU A 387 -12.17 -10.77 -21.72
C LEU A 387 -13.26 -9.73 -21.53
N THR A 388 -13.17 -8.98 -20.44
CA THR A 388 -14.14 -7.92 -20.10
C THR A 388 -13.43 -6.61 -19.77
N PRO A 389 -14.05 -5.44 -20.01
CA PRO A 389 -15.37 -5.24 -20.63
C PRO A 389 -15.40 -5.61 -22.13
N ASN A 390 -16.61 -5.83 -22.68
CA ASN A 390 -16.75 -6.11 -24.10
C ASN A 390 -16.37 -4.87 -24.92
N ILE A 391 -15.69 -5.04 -26.04
CA ILE A 391 -15.35 -3.89 -26.89
C ILE A 391 -16.52 -3.56 -27.83
N GLN A 392 -16.86 -2.29 -27.92
CA GLN A 392 -17.70 -1.70 -28.95
C GLN A 392 -16.89 -0.72 -29.78
N TYR A 393 -17.30 -0.50 -31.04
CA TYR A 393 -16.74 0.54 -31.88
C TYR A 393 -17.73 1.71 -31.98
N ALA A 394 -17.25 2.93 -31.76
CA ALA A 394 -18.00 4.14 -32.03
C ALA A 394 -17.45 4.78 -33.31
N ARG A 395 -18.29 4.88 -34.36
CA ARG A 395 -17.95 5.56 -35.62
C ARG A 395 -18.70 6.88 -35.72
N PHE A 396 -17.97 7.98 -35.87
CA PHE A 396 -18.57 9.30 -36.11
C PHE A 396 -18.61 9.61 -37.61
N ASN A 397 -19.82 9.74 -38.17
CA ASN A 397 -20.05 10.02 -39.60
C ASN A 397 -20.77 11.37 -39.86
N GLN A 398 -20.92 12.25 -38.86
CA GLN A 398 -21.87 13.38 -38.96
C GLN A 398 -21.32 14.74 -39.44
N PHE A 399 -20.02 14.90 -39.70
CA PHE A 399 -19.50 16.17 -40.24
C PHE A 399 -18.70 15.94 -41.51
N GLY A 400 -19.20 16.52 -42.60
CA GLY A 400 -18.64 16.46 -43.96
C GLY A 400 -17.26 17.14 -44.10
N PRO A 401 -16.78 17.33 -45.34
CA PRO A 401 -15.37 17.57 -45.64
C PRO A 401 -14.95 19.01 -45.34
N VAL A 402 -14.39 19.25 -44.16
CA VAL A 402 -13.64 20.48 -43.85
C VAL A 402 -12.44 20.14 -42.96
N ALA A 403 -11.24 20.45 -43.47
CA ALA A 403 -9.91 20.23 -42.85
C ALA A 403 -9.73 18.89 -42.10
N PRO A 404 -9.27 17.82 -42.77
CA PRO A 404 -9.52 16.44 -42.36
C PRO A 404 -8.84 15.95 -41.07
N VAL A 405 -7.83 16.66 -40.53
CA VAL A 405 -7.09 16.19 -39.34
C VAL A 405 -7.54 16.90 -38.05
N VAL A 406 -7.79 18.21 -38.13
CA VAL A 406 -8.18 19.01 -36.95
C VAL A 406 -9.65 18.80 -36.60
N CYS A 407 -10.54 18.71 -37.59
CA CYS A 407 -11.97 18.47 -37.34
C CYS A 407 -12.21 17.09 -36.73
N VAL A 408 -11.57 16.04 -37.25
CA VAL A 408 -11.71 14.67 -36.73
C VAL A 408 -11.26 14.60 -35.28
N PHE A 409 -10.11 15.18 -34.95
CA PHE A 409 -9.59 15.21 -33.57
C PHE A 409 -10.51 15.95 -32.58
N VAL A 410 -11.02 17.12 -32.97
CA VAL A 410 -12.00 17.87 -32.17
C VAL A 410 -13.28 17.05 -31.99
N THR A 411 -13.77 16.38 -33.03
CA THR A 411 -14.98 15.55 -32.93
C THR A 411 -14.80 14.32 -32.04
N VAL A 412 -13.63 13.67 -32.07
CA VAL A 412 -13.35 12.54 -31.18
C VAL A 412 -13.22 13.01 -29.74
N SER A 413 -12.52 14.12 -29.50
CA SER A 413 -12.37 14.66 -28.16
C SER A 413 -13.72 15.07 -27.57
N LEU A 414 -14.59 15.69 -28.37
CA LEU A 414 -15.98 15.98 -28.00
C LEU A 414 -16.79 14.70 -27.76
N SER A 415 -16.62 13.67 -28.58
CA SER A 415 -17.26 12.37 -28.42
C SER A 415 -16.86 11.71 -27.07
N LEU A 416 -15.59 11.77 -26.69
CA LEU A 416 -15.13 11.31 -25.39
C LEU A 416 -15.74 12.14 -24.23
N GLN A 417 -15.79 13.46 -24.37
CA GLN A 417 -16.37 14.34 -23.34
C GLN A 417 -17.88 14.19 -23.17
N ASN A 418 -18.61 13.95 -24.26
CA ASN A 418 -20.05 13.68 -24.24
C ASN A 418 -20.36 12.23 -23.83
N GLY A 419 -19.32 11.39 -23.67
CA GLY A 419 -19.46 9.99 -23.33
C GLY A 419 -20.10 9.18 -24.44
N ASP A 420 -19.77 9.44 -25.72
CA ASP A 420 -20.13 8.63 -26.89
C ASP A 420 -19.05 7.57 -27.21
N ALA A 421 -17.81 7.83 -26.80
CA ALA A 421 -16.69 6.89 -26.84
C ALA A 421 -15.94 6.93 -25.49
N ASP A 422 -15.10 5.92 -25.22
CA ASP A 422 -14.35 5.79 -23.97
C ASP A 422 -12.82 5.79 -24.17
N ALA A 423 -12.32 5.33 -25.33
CA ALA A 423 -10.89 5.22 -25.59
C ALA A 423 -10.52 5.42 -27.07
N ILE A 424 -9.30 5.89 -27.32
CA ILE A 424 -8.67 5.99 -28.65
C ILE A 424 -7.15 5.93 -28.52
N THR A 425 -6.45 5.44 -29.55
CA THR A 425 -5.00 5.56 -29.69
C THR A 425 -4.64 6.88 -30.39
N LEU A 426 -3.73 7.66 -29.82
CA LEU A 426 -3.30 8.96 -30.34
C LEU A 426 -1.77 9.04 -30.46
N ASP A 427 -1.27 9.81 -31.43
CA ASP A 427 0.13 10.19 -31.46
C ASP A 427 0.47 11.27 -30.42
N GLY A 428 1.77 11.49 -30.17
CA GLY A 428 2.26 12.40 -29.14
C GLY A 428 1.75 13.85 -29.26
N GLY A 429 1.56 14.37 -30.47
CA GLY A 429 1.03 15.72 -30.68
C GLY A 429 -0.43 15.83 -30.26
N PHE A 430 -1.22 14.80 -30.53
CA PHE A 430 -2.62 14.73 -30.11
C PHE A 430 -2.79 14.45 -28.62
N ILE A 431 -1.90 13.68 -28.00
CA ILE A 431 -1.90 13.44 -26.55
C ILE A 431 -1.79 14.77 -25.78
N TYR A 432 -0.93 15.69 -26.22
CA TYR A 432 -0.79 17.02 -25.59
C TYR A 432 -2.11 17.80 -25.62
N THR A 433 -2.77 17.84 -26.78
CA THR A 433 -4.03 18.59 -26.94
C THR A 433 -5.17 17.93 -26.18
N ALA A 434 -5.24 16.59 -26.20
CA ALA A 434 -6.21 15.77 -25.46
C ALA A 434 -6.14 16.06 -23.95
N GLY A 435 -4.93 16.05 -23.38
CA GLY A 435 -4.73 16.34 -21.96
C GLY A 435 -4.99 17.80 -21.60
N LYS A 436 -4.43 18.74 -22.35
CA LYS A 436 -4.51 20.18 -22.03
C LYS A 436 -5.92 20.76 -22.20
N THR A 437 -6.60 20.42 -23.29
CA THR A 437 -7.88 21.03 -23.65
C THR A 437 -9.05 20.28 -23.04
N TYR A 438 -8.96 18.95 -22.96
CA TYR A 438 -10.10 18.11 -22.63
C TYR A 438 -9.93 17.31 -21.33
N GLY A 439 -8.77 17.40 -20.67
CA GLY A 439 -8.50 16.71 -19.42
C GLY A 439 -8.37 15.19 -19.57
N LEU A 440 -8.16 14.69 -20.79
CA LEU A 440 -7.98 13.25 -21.05
C LEU A 440 -6.62 12.78 -20.51
N VAL A 441 -6.58 11.54 -20.03
CA VAL A 441 -5.37 10.95 -19.43
C VAL A 441 -4.94 9.70 -20.21
N PRO A 442 -3.63 9.47 -20.39
CA PRO A 442 -3.14 8.23 -21.01
C PRO A 442 -3.47 7.01 -20.14
N ALA A 443 -4.06 5.98 -20.75
CA ALA A 443 -4.37 4.71 -20.08
C ALA A 443 -3.34 3.61 -20.39
N ALA A 444 -2.83 3.57 -21.61
CA ALA A 444 -1.80 2.62 -22.07
C ALA A 444 -0.99 3.26 -23.22
N GLY A 445 0.21 2.74 -23.46
CA GLY A 445 1.07 3.15 -24.58
C GLY A 445 1.46 1.97 -25.45
N GLU A 446 1.62 2.21 -26.75
CA GLU A 446 2.18 1.22 -27.67
C GLU A 446 3.67 1.02 -27.39
N SER A 447 4.11 -0.24 -27.31
CA SER A 447 5.54 -0.59 -27.20
C SER A 447 6.01 -1.17 -28.54
N TYR A 448 7.07 -0.59 -29.09
CA TYR A 448 7.66 -1.00 -30.39
C TYR A 448 8.91 -1.86 -30.23
N THR A 449 9.07 -2.46 -29.05
CA THR A 449 10.23 -3.29 -28.64
C THR A 449 10.13 -4.72 -29.11
#